data_AF-A0A5K1HDE6-F1
#
_entry.id   AF-A0A5K1HDE6-F1
#
_cell.length_a   1.000
_cell.length_b   1.000
_cell.length_c   1.000
_cell.angle_alpha   90.00
_cell.angle_beta   90.00
_cell.angle_gamma   90.00
#
_symmetry.space_group_name_H-M   'P 1'
#
loop_
_entity.id
_entity.type
_entity.pdbx_description
1 polymer ?
#
loop_
_entity_poly.entity_id
_entity_poly.type
_entity_poly.pdbx_seq_one_letter_code
_entity_poly.pdbx_strand_id
1 'polypeptide(L)' 'MTRVRRGYIARRRRRKIRLFASSFRGAHSRLTRTATQQKIRAL' A
#
# COMPACT_ATOMS: atom_id res chain seq x y z
N MET A 1 25.21 -0.10 -15.20
CA MET A 1 24.12 -0.16 -14.20
C MET A 1 23.31 1.13 -14.24
N THR A 2 22.10 1.11 -14.80
CA THR A 2 21.27 2.32 -14.95
C THR A 2 20.25 2.43 -13.81
N ARG A 3 20.23 3.59 -13.14
CA ARG A 3 19.25 3.89 -12.08
C ARG A 3 17.92 4.31 -12.68
N VAL A 4 16.92 3.42 -12.65
CA VAL A 4 15.54 3.75 -13.09
C VAL A 4 14.79 4.46 -11.95
N ARG A 5 14.23 5.64 -12.23
CA ARG A 5 13.42 6.41 -11.28
C ARG A 5 12.08 5.68 -11.02
N ARG A 6 11.83 5.22 -9.79
CA ARG A 6 10.63 4.44 -9.41
C ARG A 6 9.48 5.27 -8.82
N GLY A 7 9.57 6.60 -8.79
CA GLY A 7 8.63 7.47 -8.08
C GLY A 7 7.17 7.29 -8.51
N TYR A 8 6.92 7.20 -9.82
CA TYR A 8 5.58 6.99 -10.36
C TYR A 8 5.01 5.62 -9.97
N ILE A 9 5.78 4.55 -10.16
CA ILE A 9 5.37 3.18 -9.84
C ILE A 9 5.09 3.05 -8.34
N ALA A 10 5.93 3.64 -7.49
CA ALA A 10 5.73 3.65 -6.04
C ALA A 10 4.44 4.39 -5.62
N ARG A 11 4.13 5.52 -6.26
CA ARG A 11 2.88 6.26 -6.02
C ARG A 11 1.66 5.43 -6.44
N ARG A 12 1.70 4.81 -7.62
CA ARG A 12 0.61 3.96 -8.14
C ARG A 12 0.32 2.77 -7.21
N ARG A 13 1.36 2.08 -6.72
CA ARG A 13 1.23 0.98 -5.75
C ARG A 13 0.58 1.43 -4.43
N ARG A 14 0.99 2.59 -3.89
CA ARG A 14 0.38 3.15 -2.66
C ARG A 14 -1.09 3.50 -2.84
N ARG A 15 -1.49 4.08 -3.99
CA ARG A 15 -2.90 4.39 -4.27
C ARG A 15 -3.77 3.13 -4.30
N LYS A 16 -3.28 2.05 -4.91
CA LYS A 16 -4.00 0.76 -4.97
C LYS A 16 -4.22 0.15 -3.58
N ILE A 17 -3.21 0.19 -2.70
CA ILE A 17 -3.32 -0.32 -1.32
C ILE A 17 -4.26 0.55 -0.49
N ARG A 18 -4.21 1.87 -0.64
CA ARG A 18 -5.07 2.80 0.10
C ARG A 18 -6.55 2.65 -0.26
N LEU A 19 -6.85 2.35 -1.52
CA LEU A 19 -8.21 2.02 -1.98
C LEU A 19 -8.73 0.72 -1.35
N PHE A 20 -7.89 -0.30 -1.21
CA PHE A 20 -8.27 -1.54 -0.54
C PHE A 20 -8.48 -1.35 0.96
N ALA A 21 -7.66 -0.51 1.59
CA ALA A 21 -7.66 -0.30 3.03
C ALA A 21 -8.63 0.78 3.52
N SER A 22 -9.46 1.38 2.65
CA SER A 22 -10.33 2.51 3.02
C SER A 22 -11.43 2.14 4.00
N SER A 23 -11.84 0.88 4.04
CA SER A 23 -12.81 0.34 5.01
C SER A 23 -12.17 -0.08 6.34
N PHE A 24 -10.84 -0.04 6.47
CA PHE A 24 -10.16 -0.50 7.67
C PHE A 24 -10.15 0.58 8.77
N ARG A 25 -10.39 0.17 10.03
CA ARG A 25 -10.33 1.08 11.18
C ARG A 25 -8.89 1.27 11.67
N GLY A 26 -8.58 2.48 12.13
CA GLY A 26 -7.33 2.80 12.83
C GLY A 26 -6.06 2.73 11.96
N ALA A 27 -5.00 2.14 12.49
CA ALA A 27 -3.69 2.10 11.84
C ALA A 27 -3.69 1.38 10.48
N HIS A 28 -4.66 0.50 10.23
CA HIS A 28 -4.77 -0.31 9.02
C HIS A 28 -5.19 0.48 7.77
N SER A 29 -5.86 1.63 7.91
CA SER A 29 -6.22 2.51 6.78
C SER A 29 -5.19 3.62 6.52
N ARG A 30 -4.35 3.92 7.52
CA ARG A 30 -3.32 4.98 7.44
C ARG A 30 -1.94 4.45 7.07
N LEU A 31 -1.49 3.35 7.69
CA LEU A 31 -0.14 2.84 7.49
C LEU A 31 -0.12 1.80 6.38
N THR A 32 0.77 1.98 5.41
CA THR A 32 0.92 1.03 4.29
C THR A 32 1.39 -0.33 4.76
N ARG A 33 2.26 -0.40 5.76
CA ARG A 33 2.78 -1.68 6.29
C ARG A 33 1.66 -2.54 6.88
N THR A 34 0.80 -1.95 7.70
CA THR A 34 -0.31 -2.65 8.37
C THR A 34 -1.43 -3.01 7.38
N ALA A 35 -1.73 -2.15 6.41
CA ALA A 35 -2.65 -2.44 5.31
C ALA A 35 -2.17 -3.65 4.48
N THR A 36 -0.87 -3.71 4.20
CA THR A 36 -0.27 -4.80 3.44
C THR A 36 -0.26 -6.10 4.26
N GLN A 37 0.00 -6.01 5.56
CA GLN A 37 -0.06 -7.16 6.45
C GLN A 37 -1.47 -7.74 6.57
N GLN A 38 -2.50 -6.88 6.67
CA GLN A 38 -3.90 -7.35 6.66
C GLN A 38 -4.29 -7.95 5.32
N LYS A 39 -3.81 -7.40 4.21
CA LYS A 39 -4.02 -8.00 2.89
C LYS A 39 -3.45 -9.42 2.79
N ILE A 40 -2.30 -9.69 3.40
CA ILE A 40 -1.68 -11.02 3.41
C ILE A 40 -2.45 -11.97 4.34
N ARG A 41 -3.04 -11.48 5.44
CA ARG A 41 -3.84 -12.30 6.36
C ARG A 41 -5.26 -12.61 5.87
N ALA A 42 -5.82 -11.76 5.01
CA ALA A 42 -7.17 -11.90 4.47
C ALA A 42 -7.24 -12.74 3.18
N LEU A 43 -6.08 -13.17 2.67
CA LEU A 43 -5.93 -14.17 1.60
C LEU A 43 -5.58 -15.51 2.22
#